data_AF-A0A950KUU5-F1
#
_entry.id   AF-A0A950KUU5-F1
#
_cell.length_a   1.000
_cell.length_b   1.000
_cell.length_c   1.000
_cell.angle_alpha   90.00
_cell.angle_beta   90.00
_cell.angle_gamma   90.00
#
_symmetry.space_group_name_H-M   'P 1'
#
loop_
_entity.id
_entity.type
_entity.pdbx_description
1 polymer ?
#
loop_
_entity_poly.entity_id
_entity_poly.type
_entity_poly.pdbx_seq_one_letter_code
_entity_poly.pdbx_strand_id
1 'polypeptide(L)'
;MGWGIDWVSSGGSDFNRDLGFLYTEEELRPFLEGDIPLTVEQNARMCGTDVVGYVSEGPGMSAYALSDGTVYRTYVTTARGLEPAMAYYGLLDLTPKGRNESASEPLWVRRHDEYEAVPRRG
;
A
#
# COMPACT_ATOMS: atom_id res chain seq x y z
N MET A 1 -4.58 21.73 -14.39
CA MET A 1 -5.93 21.30 -13.99
C MET A 1 -6.52 22.14 -12.86
N GLY A 2 -5.74 22.80 -11.97
CA GLY A 2 -6.32 23.72 -10.97
C GLY A 2 -7.13 23.04 -9.87
N TRP A 3 -6.99 21.73 -9.70
CA TRP A 3 -7.70 20.97 -8.68
C TRP A 3 -6.96 21.10 -7.36
N GLY A 4 -7.64 21.64 -6.35
CA GLY A 4 -7.22 21.54 -4.97
C GLY A 4 -7.72 20.22 -4.39
N ILE A 5 -6.87 19.54 -3.62
CA ILE A 5 -7.27 18.39 -2.81
C ILE A 5 -7.14 18.83 -1.36
N ASP A 6 -8.24 18.80 -0.64
CA ASP A 6 -8.22 19.04 0.80
C ASP A 6 -7.58 17.84 1.49
N TRP A 7 -6.43 18.07 2.10
CA TRP A 7 -5.75 17.07 2.90
C TRP A 7 -6.26 17.13 4.32
N VAL A 8 -6.83 16.01 4.77
CA VAL A 8 -7.28 15.82 6.16
C VAL A 8 -6.55 14.62 6.75
N SER A 9 -6.42 14.60 8.07
CA SER A 9 -5.78 13.51 8.82
C SER A 9 -6.73 12.97 9.87
N SER A 10 -6.77 11.65 10.01
CA SER A 10 -7.41 10.94 11.13
C SER A 10 -6.47 10.77 12.33
N GLY A 11 -5.30 11.40 12.33
CA GLY A 11 -4.35 11.30 13.43
C GLY A 11 -4.97 11.68 14.77
N GLY A 12 -4.85 10.79 15.76
CA GLY A 12 -5.42 10.99 17.10
C GLY A 12 -6.89 10.59 17.24
N SER A 13 -7.54 10.04 16.20
CA SER A 13 -8.85 9.40 16.32
C SER A 13 -8.78 7.88 16.15
N ASP A 14 -9.89 7.21 16.45
CA ASP A 14 -10.13 5.78 16.25
C ASP A 14 -10.56 5.42 14.82
N PHE A 15 -10.72 6.40 13.93
CA PHE A 15 -11.27 6.22 12.58
C PHE A 15 -10.56 5.11 11.77
N ASN A 16 -9.22 5.06 11.77
CA ASN A 16 -8.50 4.02 11.03
C ASN A 16 -8.71 2.62 11.65
N ARG A 17 -8.90 2.55 12.97
CA ARG A 17 -9.19 1.30 13.69
C ARG A 17 -10.60 0.82 13.37
N ASP A 18 -11.60 1.70 13.45
CA ASP A 18 -13.01 1.38 13.14
C ASP A 18 -13.21 0.91 11.70
N LEU A 19 -12.38 1.38 10.77
CA LEU A 19 -12.48 1.02 9.37
C LEU A 19 -11.66 -0.22 8.97
N GLY A 20 -10.86 -0.77 9.88
CA GLY A 20 -10.01 -1.94 9.63
C GLY A 20 -8.73 -1.60 8.87
N PHE A 21 -8.07 -0.49 9.23
CA PHE A 21 -6.75 -0.12 8.72
C PHE A 21 -5.67 -0.06 9.81
N LEU A 22 -6.06 -0.15 11.09
CA LEU A 22 -5.16 -0.16 12.24
C LEU A 22 -5.49 -1.35 13.15
N TYR A 23 -4.48 -2.18 13.41
CA TYR A 23 -4.59 -3.41 14.19
C TYR A 23 -3.62 -3.42 15.37
N THR A 24 -4.03 -4.08 16.44
CA THR A 24 -3.15 -4.42 17.56
C THR A 24 -2.34 -5.67 17.25
N GLU A 25 -1.21 -5.85 17.92
CA GLU A 25 -0.39 -7.07 17.82
C GLU A 25 -1.20 -8.33 18.16
N GLU A 26 -2.11 -8.23 19.14
CA GLU A 26 -3.00 -9.31 19.53
C GLU A 26 -3.92 -9.77 18.38
N GLU A 27 -4.50 -8.81 17.66
CA GLU A 27 -5.36 -9.07 16.51
C GLU A 27 -4.57 -9.65 15.33
N LEU A 28 -3.29 -9.28 15.21
CA LEU A 28 -2.40 -9.77 14.18
C LEU A 28 -1.78 -11.13 14.49
N ARG A 29 -1.88 -11.63 15.72
CA ARG A 29 -1.24 -12.87 16.15
C ARG A 29 -1.46 -14.06 15.18
N PRO A 30 -2.68 -14.34 14.66
CA PRO A 30 -2.88 -15.45 13.73
C PRO A 30 -2.07 -15.31 12.42
N PHE A 31 -1.82 -14.07 11.99
CA PHE A 31 -0.96 -13.79 10.83
C PHE A 31 0.51 -13.89 11.20
N LEU A 32 0.90 -13.34 12.35
CA LEU A 32 2.29 -13.30 12.83
C LEU A 32 2.85 -14.68 13.18
N GLU A 33 2.00 -15.62 13.60
CA GLU A 33 2.39 -17.01 13.88
C GLU A 33 2.48 -17.87 12.60
N GLY A 34 2.00 -17.36 11.47
CA GLY A 34 2.06 -18.04 10.17
C GLY A 34 3.37 -17.78 9.42
N ASP A 35 3.46 -18.38 8.23
CA ASP A 35 4.56 -18.10 7.31
C ASP A 35 4.42 -16.68 6.74
N ILE A 36 5.31 -15.77 7.17
CA ILE A 36 5.31 -14.39 6.71
C ILE A 36 5.77 -14.33 5.24
N PRO A 37 4.99 -13.74 4.33
CA PRO A 37 5.40 -13.59 2.94
C PRO A 37 6.64 -12.71 2.82
N LEU A 38 7.60 -13.10 1.96
CA LEU A 38 8.82 -12.32 1.70
C LEU A 38 8.52 -10.86 1.30
N THR A 39 7.42 -10.63 0.58
CA THR A 39 6.95 -9.28 0.21
C THR A 39 6.69 -8.39 1.43
N VAL A 40 6.18 -8.96 2.52
CA VAL A 40 5.89 -8.24 3.77
C VAL A 40 7.19 -7.85 4.45
N GLU A 41 8.15 -8.78 4.56
CA GLU A 41 9.47 -8.48 5.13
C GLU A 41 10.23 -7.42 4.33
N GLN A 42 10.22 -7.53 2.99
CA GLN A 42 10.84 -6.56 2.11
C GLN A 42 10.22 -5.17 2.26
N ASN A 43 8.89 -5.07 2.25
CA ASN A 43 8.20 -3.80 2.40
C ASN A 43 8.42 -3.17 3.79
N ALA A 44 8.37 -3.97 4.85
CA ALA A 44 8.68 -3.50 6.21
C ALA A 44 10.06 -2.83 6.24
N ARG A 45 11.07 -3.50 5.70
CA ARG A 45 12.44 -2.96 5.59
C ARG A 45 12.49 -1.67 4.75
N MET A 46 11.79 -1.61 3.62
CA MET A 46 11.73 -0.39 2.78
C MET A 46 11.02 0.78 3.49
N CYS A 47 10.06 0.49 4.36
CA CYS A 47 9.37 1.47 5.21
C CYS A 47 10.18 1.85 6.47
N GLY A 48 11.31 1.17 6.74
CA GLY A 48 12.14 1.43 7.92
C GLY A 48 11.52 0.91 9.22
N THR A 49 10.70 -0.13 9.15
CA THR A 49 10.01 -0.75 10.28
C THR A 49 10.18 -2.28 10.26
N ASP A 50 9.66 -2.98 11.28
CA ASP A 50 9.60 -4.44 11.32
C ASP A 50 8.26 -4.97 10.77
N VAL A 51 8.11 -6.30 10.72
CA VAL A 51 6.89 -6.94 10.19
C VAL A 51 5.65 -6.51 10.98
N VAL A 52 5.74 -6.46 12.31
CA VAL A 52 4.62 -6.09 13.18
C VAL A 52 4.19 -4.66 12.91
N GLY A 53 5.13 -3.72 12.89
CA GLY A 53 4.86 -2.31 12.59
C GLY A 53 4.42 -2.06 11.15
N TYR A 54 4.81 -2.91 10.20
CA TYR A 54 4.35 -2.81 8.82
C TYR A 54 2.91 -3.31 8.64
N VAL A 55 2.53 -4.40 9.32
CA VAL A 55 1.18 -4.98 9.17
C VAL A 55 0.16 -4.42 10.15
N SER A 56 0.59 -3.68 11.18
CA SER A 56 -0.29 -2.97 12.11
C SER A 56 -1.07 -1.85 11.42
N GLU A 57 -0.48 -1.21 10.40
CA GLU A 57 -1.11 -0.14 9.62
C GLU A 57 -1.15 -0.51 8.13
N GLY A 58 -2.33 -0.89 7.65
CA GLY A 58 -2.53 -1.31 6.27
C GLY A 58 -2.98 -0.16 5.37
N PRO A 59 -2.43 -0.02 4.15
CA PRO A 59 -2.96 0.94 3.19
C PRO A 59 -4.34 0.49 2.69
N GLY A 60 -5.20 1.47 2.44
CA GLY A 60 -6.54 1.22 1.92
C GLY A 60 -7.11 2.42 1.18
N MET A 61 -8.08 2.14 0.30
CA MET A 61 -8.82 3.16 -0.43
C MET A 61 -10.30 2.91 -0.21
N SER A 62 -10.99 3.92 0.29
CA SER A 62 -12.43 3.90 0.52
C SER A 62 -13.09 5.02 -0.25
N ALA A 63 -14.30 4.77 -0.77
CA ALA A 63 -15.17 5.81 -1.30
C ALA A 63 -16.41 5.93 -0.41
N TYR A 64 -16.86 7.16 -0.21
CA TYR A 64 -18.01 7.46 0.62
C TYR A 64 -19.04 8.26 -0.17
N ALA A 65 -20.31 8.04 0.14
CA ALA A 65 -21.42 8.84 -0.36
C ALA A 65 -22.23 9.39 0.82
N LEU A 66 -22.57 10.68 0.78
CA LEU A 66 -23.50 11.29 1.71
C LEU A 66 -24.89 11.27 1.08
N SER A 67 -25.86 10.62 1.73
CA SER A 67 -27.27 10.64 1.33
C SER A 67 -28.14 10.81 2.57
N ASP A 68 -29.08 11.75 2.52
CA ASP A 68 -30.08 11.98 3.58
C ASP A 68 -29.46 12.14 4.99
N GLY A 69 -28.32 12.83 5.07
CA GLY A 69 -27.57 13.05 6.31
C GLY A 69 -26.76 11.85 6.81
N THR A 70 -26.78 10.72 6.09
CA THR A 70 -26.03 9.50 6.43
C THR A 70 -24.84 9.33 5.49
N VAL A 71 -23.67 9.02 6.05
CA VAL A 71 -22.45 8.71 5.29
C VAL A 71 -22.34 7.21 5.10
N TYR A 72 -22.27 6.77 3.85
CA TYR A 72 -22.14 5.36 3.47
C TYR A 72 -20.74 5.09 2.91
N ARG A 73 -20.05 4.05 3.40
CA ARG A 73 -18.84 3.53 2.76
C ARG A 73 -19.23 2.63 1.58
N THR A 74 -19.26 3.21 0.39
CA THR A 74 -19.78 2.55 -0.83
C THR A 74 -18.74 1.67 -1.51
N TYR A 75 -17.46 1.89 -1.23
CA TYR A 75 -16.36 1.10 -1.74
C TYR A 75 -15.25 1.02 -0.70
N VAL A 76 -14.57 -0.12 -0.63
CA VAL A 76 -13.33 -0.30 0.11
C VAL A 76 -12.45 -1.31 -0.60
N THR A 77 -11.15 -1.05 -0.66
CA THR A 77 -10.17 -2.01 -1.16
C THR A 77 -8.84 -1.85 -0.43
N THR A 78 -8.06 -2.94 -0.42
CA THR A 78 -6.76 -3.05 0.24
C THR A 78 -5.83 -3.90 -0.62
N ALA A 79 -4.56 -4.01 -0.19
CA ALA A 79 -3.55 -4.85 -0.83
C ALA A 79 -3.49 -4.60 -2.35
N ARG A 80 -3.57 -5.65 -3.18
CA ARG A 80 -3.50 -5.54 -4.65
C ARG A 80 -4.67 -4.77 -5.27
N GLY A 81 -5.77 -4.56 -4.54
CA GLY A 81 -6.85 -3.70 -4.99
C GLY A 81 -6.47 -2.22 -5.08
N LEU A 82 -5.34 -1.82 -4.50
CA LEU A 82 -4.78 -0.47 -4.61
C LEU A 82 -3.95 -0.26 -5.88
N GLU A 83 -3.68 -1.31 -6.65
CA GLU A 83 -2.89 -1.22 -7.88
C GLU A 83 -3.41 -0.23 -8.93
N PRO A 84 -4.72 0.04 -9.09
CA PRO A 84 -5.19 1.10 -9.98
C PRO A 84 -4.66 2.49 -9.62
N ALA A 85 -4.32 2.75 -8.34
CA ALA A 85 -3.65 3.98 -7.93
C ALA A 85 -2.13 3.94 -8.18
N MET A 86 -1.58 2.76 -8.46
CA MET A 86 -0.18 2.51 -8.80
C MET A 86 -0.03 2.28 -10.31
N ALA A 87 -0.30 3.32 -11.10
CA ALA A 87 -0.42 3.25 -12.56
C ALA A 87 0.77 2.58 -13.28
N TYR A 88 1.97 2.59 -12.69
CA TYR A 88 3.14 1.90 -13.23
C TYR A 88 2.93 0.39 -13.38
N TYR A 89 2.18 -0.26 -12.48
CA TYR A 89 1.91 -1.70 -12.59
C TYR A 89 1.08 -2.03 -13.84
N GLY A 90 0.06 -1.23 -14.11
CA GLY A 90 -0.72 -1.38 -15.34
C GLY A 90 0.11 -1.16 -16.60
N LEU A 91 1.09 -0.25 -16.57
CA LEU A 91 2.03 -0.06 -17.69
C LEU A 91 2.99 -1.24 -17.86
N LEU A 92 3.49 -1.81 -16.76
CA LEU A 92 4.38 -2.98 -16.78
C LEU A 92 3.66 -4.22 -17.32
N ASP A 93 2.38 -4.40 -16.98
CA ASP A 93 1.53 -5.50 -17.46
C ASP A 93 1.39 -5.52 -19.00
N LEU A 94 1.54 -4.37 -19.67
CA LEU A 94 1.52 -4.27 -21.13
C LEU A 94 2.82 -4.75 -21.79
N THR A 95 3.89 -4.95 -21.02
CA THR A 95 5.19 -5.35 -21.56
C THR A 95 5.31 -6.88 -21.66
N PRO A 96 6.17 -7.44 -22.55
CA PRO A 96 6.31 -8.89 -22.69
C PRO A 96 6.74 -9.64 -21.42
N LYS A 97 7.44 -8.95 -20.50
CA LYS A 97 7.83 -9.52 -19.20
C LYS A 97 6.80 -9.27 -18.10
N GLY A 98 5.72 -8.57 -18.41
CA GLY A 98 4.76 -8.09 -17.43
C GLY A 98 5.47 -7.35 -16.31
N ARG A 99 5.07 -7.65 -15.08
CA ARG A 99 5.71 -7.12 -13.87
C ARG A 99 7.04 -7.77 -13.55
N ASN A 100 7.45 -8.87 -14.18
CA ASN A 100 8.72 -9.56 -13.88
C ASN A 100 8.93 -9.89 -12.38
N GLU A 101 7.84 -10.11 -11.62
CA GLU A 101 7.85 -10.51 -10.20
C GLU A 101 7.97 -12.04 -10.09
N SER A 102 8.58 -12.53 -9.00
CA SER A 102 8.67 -13.96 -8.68
C SER A 102 8.49 -14.21 -7.17
N ALA A 103 8.30 -15.46 -6.76
CA ALA A 103 8.20 -15.80 -5.33
C ALA A 103 9.46 -15.43 -4.54
N SER A 104 10.64 -15.48 -5.17
CA SER A 104 11.93 -15.13 -4.56
C SER A 104 12.30 -13.66 -4.71
N GLU A 105 11.70 -12.95 -5.67
CA GLU A 105 11.93 -11.53 -5.92
C GLU A 105 10.58 -10.87 -6.25
N PRO A 106 9.72 -10.65 -5.23
CA PRO A 106 8.37 -10.15 -5.45
C PRO A 106 8.35 -8.64 -5.75
N LEU A 107 9.42 -7.91 -5.41
CA LEU A 107 9.58 -6.47 -5.67
C LEU A 107 11.00 -6.20 -6.15
N TRP A 108 11.17 -5.96 -7.45
CA TRP A 108 12.46 -5.56 -8.05
C TRP A 108 12.52 -4.07 -8.41
N VAL A 109 11.37 -3.38 -8.38
CA VAL A 109 11.28 -1.95 -8.72
C VAL A 109 11.98 -1.15 -7.63
N ARG A 110 12.91 -0.31 -8.03
CA ARG A 110 13.66 0.58 -7.13
C ARG A 110 13.06 1.98 -7.12
N ARG A 111 13.27 2.70 -6.02
CA ARG A 111 12.96 4.13 -5.96
C ARG A 111 13.80 4.88 -6.98
N HIS A 112 13.31 6.03 -7.44
CA HIS A 112 13.96 6.81 -8.50
C HIS A 112 15.44 7.13 -8.18
N ASP A 113 15.77 7.31 -6.91
CA ASP A 113 17.11 7.63 -6.39
C ASP A 113 18.00 6.41 -6.11
N GLU A 114 17.49 5.19 -6.25
CA GLU A 114 18.24 3.94 -6.03
C GLU A 114 18.83 3.35 -7.32
N TYR A 115 18.57 3.99 -8.48
CA TYR A 115 19.23 3.64 -9.73
C TYR A 115 20.60 4.31 -9.83
N GLU A 116 21.61 3.56 -10.26
CA GLU A 116 22.92 4.14 -10.57
C GLU A 116 22.75 5.25 -11.60
N ALA A 117 23.39 6.39 -11.37
CA ALA A 117 23.38 7.48 -12.32
C ALA A 117 24.04 7.00 -13.62
N VAL A 118 23.24 6.78 -14.67
CA VAL A 118 23.76 6.50 -16.00
C VAL A 118 24.60 7.70 -16.40
N PRO A 119 25.91 7.54 -16.69
CA PRO A 119 26.73 8.66 -17.14
C PRO A 119 26.09 9.25 -18.41
N ARG A 120 25.84 10.56 -18.41
CA ARG A 120 25.29 11.25 -19.58
C ARG A 120 26.23 10.97 -20.75
N ARG A 121 25.72 10.32 -21.81
CA ARG A 121 26.43 10.24 -23.08
C ARG A 121 26.60 11.67 -23.60
N GLY A 122 27.85 12.11 -23.68
CA GLY A 122 28.24 13.35 -24.37
C GLY A 122 28.12 13.20 -25.89
#